data_AF-A0A7W1KZG7-F1
#
_entry.id   AF-A0A7W1KZG7-F1
#
_cell.length_a   1.000
_cell.length_b   1.000
_cell.length_c   1.000
_cell.angle_alpha   90.00
_cell.angle_beta   90.00
_cell.angle_gamma   90.00
#
_symmetry.space_group_name_H-M   'P 1'
#
loop_
_entity.id
_entity.type
_entity.pdbx_description
1 polymer ?
#
loop_
_entity_poly.entity_id
_entity_poly.type
_entity_poly.pdbx_seq_one_letter_code
_entity_poly.pdbx_strand_id
1 'polypeptide(L)'
;MPTQKIRKLVYILPLIVLFLLTPGCKYFTKTEDTQLKDANKLANEADALATKIDDAYKQAAQKDDEINAAKKDKARIKKLSDEQVTLYDQAAADARQAAEKYDQASKLKVDAKYVEYLNLRAQYMRKHGAHLAALKDLAAARLEAANKPGKASRDKQTEAKQRAERLRKEVDDLKAQADKLQKEIGDKFKTDNANANANANANAKS
;
A
#
# COMPACT_ATOMS: atom_id res chain seq x y z
N MET A 1 -3.38 79.51 12.60
CA MET A 1 -2.82 79.63 11.22
C MET A 1 -3.67 78.79 10.27
N PRO A 2 -3.80 79.17 8.98
CA PRO A 2 -4.81 78.61 8.08
C PRO A 2 -4.23 77.61 7.04
N THR A 3 -5.12 76.96 6.27
CA THR A 3 -4.85 76.29 4.96
C THR A 3 -3.88 75.07 5.00
N GLN A 4 -3.89 74.07 4.11
CA GLN A 4 -4.69 73.64 2.95
C GLN A 4 -4.44 72.09 2.80
N LYS A 5 -4.98 71.28 1.87
CA LYS A 5 -5.75 71.47 0.63
C LYS A 5 -6.59 70.19 0.37
N ILE A 6 -7.82 70.29 -0.13
CA ILE A 6 -8.55 69.13 -0.69
C ILE A 6 -8.00 68.84 -2.10
N ARG A 7 -7.77 67.57 -2.45
CA ARG A 7 -7.75 67.10 -3.84
C ARG A 7 -8.51 65.79 -4.01
N LYS A 8 -9.74 65.89 -4.51
CA LYS A 8 -10.44 64.79 -5.20
C LYS A 8 -10.06 64.83 -6.68
N LEU A 9 -9.72 63.68 -7.27
CA LEU A 9 -9.83 63.33 -8.70
C LEU A 9 -9.54 61.80 -8.73
N VAL A 10 -10.49 60.88 -8.94
CA VAL A 10 -11.35 60.64 -10.12
C VAL A 10 -10.57 60.12 -11.34
N TYR A 11 -10.46 58.79 -11.40
CA TYR A 11 -10.47 57.90 -12.57
C TYR A 11 -11.01 56.57 -11.98
N ILE A 12 -12.19 56.04 -12.29
CA ILE A 12 -12.86 55.83 -13.58
C ILE A 12 -11.97 55.09 -14.58
N LEU A 13 -11.93 53.77 -14.43
CA LEU A 13 -11.78 52.84 -15.54
C LEU A 13 -12.62 51.56 -15.27
N PRO A 14 -13.94 51.58 -15.56
CA PRO A 14 -14.78 50.39 -15.48
C PRO A 14 -14.73 49.56 -16.79
N LEU A 15 -15.09 48.28 -16.68
CA LEU A 15 -15.27 47.30 -17.78
C LEU A 15 -13.98 46.85 -18.51
N ILE A 16 -14.13 45.71 -19.20
CA ILE A 16 -13.15 45.02 -20.07
C ILE A 16 -12.01 44.28 -19.34
N VAL A 17 -12.36 43.19 -18.63
CA VAL A 17 -11.99 41.80 -19.01
C VAL A 17 -13.04 40.83 -18.42
N LEU A 18 -14.25 40.84 -18.98
CA LEU A 18 -15.32 39.89 -18.61
C LEU A 18 -15.68 39.00 -19.82
N PHE A 19 -14.70 38.49 -20.56
CA PHE A 19 -14.96 37.64 -21.73
C PHE A 19 -13.81 36.67 -22.10
N LEU A 20 -13.36 35.87 -21.12
CA LEU A 20 -12.64 34.61 -21.38
C LEU A 20 -13.36 33.42 -20.73
N LEU A 21 -14.68 33.39 -20.85
CA LEU A 21 -15.48 32.17 -20.71
C LEU A 21 -15.28 31.30 -21.97
N THR A 22 -14.09 30.71 -22.08
CA THR A 22 -13.83 29.67 -23.09
C THR A 22 -14.60 28.40 -22.74
N PRO A 23 -15.17 27.67 -23.73
CA PRO A 23 -15.91 26.43 -23.48
C PRO A 23 -14.95 25.26 -23.19
N GLY A 24 -14.29 25.28 -22.03
CA GLY A 24 -13.23 24.33 -21.64
C GLY A 24 -13.71 22.95 -21.15
N CYS A 25 -14.97 22.83 -20.70
CA CYS A 25 -15.46 21.64 -19.97
C CYS A 25 -15.57 20.33 -20.77
N LYS A 26 -15.17 20.29 -22.06
CA LYS A 26 -15.17 19.07 -22.89
C LYS A 26 -13.79 18.46 -23.19
N TYR A 27 -12.69 19.17 -22.87
CA TYR A 27 -11.34 18.63 -23.03
C TYR A 27 -10.79 18.00 -21.74
N PHE A 28 -11.25 18.44 -20.56
CA PHE A 28 -10.80 17.91 -19.27
C PHE A 28 -11.27 16.47 -19.00
N THR A 29 -12.50 16.12 -19.41
CA THR A 29 -13.10 14.82 -19.09
C THR A 29 -12.32 13.65 -19.70
N LYS A 30 -11.94 13.71 -20.99
CA LYS A 30 -11.16 12.65 -21.65
C LYS A 30 -9.80 12.40 -21.01
N THR A 31 -9.14 13.44 -20.50
CA THR A 31 -7.86 13.28 -19.79
C THR A 31 -8.03 12.63 -18.42
N GLU A 32 -9.12 12.96 -17.71
CA GLU A 32 -9.44 12.43 -16.39
C GLU A 32 -9.85 10.94 -16.48
N ASP A 33 -10.69 10.56 -17.46
CA ASP A 33 -11.06 9.17 -17.74
C ASP A 33 -9.83 8.29 -18.03
N THR A 34 -8.86 8.82 -18.79
CA THR A 34 -7.62 8.11 -19.12
C THR A 34 -6.75 7.92 -17.88
N GLN A 35 -6.58 8.96 -17.06
CA GLN A 35 -5.75 8.89 -15.85
C GLN A 35 -6.40 8.03 -14.75
N LEU A 36 -7.74 8.00 -14.65
CA LEU A 36 -8.45 7.07 -13.78
C LEU A 36 -8.22 5.62 -14.21
N LYS A 37 -8.29 5.33 -15.52
CA LYS A 37 -7.99 3.99 -16.06
C LYS A 37 -6.56 3.54 -15.74
N ASP A 38 -5.58 4.42 -15.88
CA ASP A 38 -4.17 4.12 -15.58
C ASP A 38 -3.93 3.96 -14.06
N ALA A 39 -4.56 4.78 -13.22
CA ALA A 39 -4.53 4.63 -11.76
C ALA A 39 -5.12 3.29 -11.33
N ASN A 40 -6.26 2.92 -11.89
CA ASN A 40 -6.91 1.63 -11.64
C ASN A 40 -6.07 0.46 -12.14
N LYS A 41 -5.37 0.59 -13.28
CA LYS A 41 -4.45 -0.45 -13.75
C LYS A 41 -3.31 -0.66 -12.74
N LEU A 42 -2.64 0.40 -12.30
CA LEU A 42 -1.57 0.34 -11.30
C LEU A 42 -2.07 -0.22 -9.96
N ALA A 43 -3.26 0.18 -9.51
CA ALA A 43 -3.90 -0.36 -8.31
C ALA A 43 -4.18 -1.87 -8.43
N ASN A 44 -4.74 -2.33 -9.55
CA ASN A 44 -4.99 -3.75 -9.80
C ASN A 44 -3.68 -4.57 -9.86
N GLU A 45 -2.61 -4.03 -10.44
CA GLU A 45 -1.29 -4.66 -10.41
C GLU A 45 -0.71 -4.74 -8.99
N ALA A 46 -0.96 -3.74 -8.14
CA ALA A 46 -0.58 -3.74 -6.73
C ALA A 46 -1.43 -4.72 -5.88
N ASP A 47 -2.73 -4.85 -6.18
CA ASP A 47 -3.61 -5.85 -5.55
C ASP A 47 -3.25 -7.28 -5.97
N ALA A 48 -2.79 -7.50 -7.21
CA ALA A 48 -2.26 -8.80 -7.64
C ALA A 48 -0.96 -9.18 -6.89
N LEU A 49 -0.12 -8.19 -6.54
CA LEU A 49 1.01 -8.40 -5.63
C LEU A 49 0.54 -8.64 -4.19
N ALA A 50 -0.52 -7.96 -3.72
CA ALA A 50 -1.11 -8.18 -2.39
C ALA A 50 -1.51 -9.66 -2.17
N THR A 51 -2.14 -10.28 -3.16
CA THR A 51 -2.47 -11.72 -3.11
C THR A 51 -1.24 -12.60 -2.96
N LYS A 52 -0.14 -12.30 -3.68
CA LYS A 52 1.12 -13.06 -3.57
C LYS A 52 1.77 -12.90 -2.20
N ILE A 53 1.72 -11.69 -1.63
CA ILE A 53 2.22 -11.39 -0.28
C ILE A 53 1.46 -12.24 0.75
N ASP A 54 0.13 -12.26 0.68
CA ASP A 54 -0.71 -13.02 1.59
C ASP A 54 -0.47 -14.53 1.46
N ASP A 55 -0.28 -15.06 0.26
CA ASP A 55 0.00 -16.48 0.04
C ASP A 55 1.42 -16.88 0.50
N ALA A 56 2.44 -16.06 0.22
CA ALA A 56 3.78 -16.27 0.75
C ALA A 56 3.83 -16.17 2.28
N TYR A 57 3.07 -15.26 2.88
CA TYR A 57 2.91 -15.14 4.33
C TYR A 57 2.25 -16.38 4.95
N LYS A 58 1.16 -16.90 4.34
CA LYS A 58 0.51 -18.15 4.78
C LYS A 58 1.46 -19.34 4.69
N GLN A 59 2.22 -19.47 3.60
CA GLN A 59 3.22 -20.53 3.46
C GLN A 59 4.33 -20.39 4.52
N ALA A 60 4.81 -19.17 4.79
CA ALA A 60 5.81 -18.93 5.84
C ALA A 60 5.27 -19.25 7.25
N ALA A 61 3.98 -19.04 7.51
CA ALA A 61 3.32 -19.44 8.75
C ALA A 61 3.19 -20.97 8.86
N GLN A 62 2.84 -21.67 7.77
CA GLN A 62 2.84 -23.15 7.73
C GLN A 62 4.23 -23.73 8.02
N LYS A 63 5.30 -23.06 7.57
CA LYS A 63 6.67 -23.45 7.92
C LYS A 63 6.98 -23.34 9.41
N ASP A 64 6.36 -22.40 10.12
CA ASP A 64 6.48 -22.30 11.58
C ASP A 64 5.89 -23.55 12.27
N ASP A 65 4.74 -24.05 11.80
CA ASP A 65 4.13 -25.28 12.28
C ASP A 65 4.98 -26.53 11.93
N GLU A 66 5.51 -26.61 10.70
CA GLU A 66 6.43 -27.68 10.29
C GLU A 66 7.72 -27.70 11.12
N ILE A 67 8.28 -26.53 11.45
CA ILE A 67 9.47 -26.38 12.31
C ILE A 67 9.17 -26.91 13.72
N ASN A 68 8.04 -26.51 14.31
CA ASN A 68 7.60 -26.99 15.61
C ASN A 68 7.40 -28.52 15.62
N ALA A 69 6.84 -29.08 14.54
CA ALA A 69 6.65 -30.53 14.37
C ALA A 69 7.97 -31.31 14.18
N ALA A 70 9.02 -30.69 13.62
CA ALA A 70 10.32 -31.32 13.39
C ALA A 70 11.14 -31.61 14.68
N LYS A 71 10.73 -31.05 15.83
CA LYS A 71 11.26 -31.33 17.20
C LYS A 71 12.78 -31.16 17.36
N LYS A 72 13.55 -32.21 17.06
CA LYS A 72 15.01 -32.31 17.28
C LYS A 72 15.80 -32.52 15.98
N ASP A 73 15.13 -32.66 14.84
CA ASP A 73 15.79 -32.77 13.54
C ASP A 73 16.34 -31.40 13.11
N LYS A 74 17.59 -31.13 13.52
CA LYS A 74 18.27 -29.85 13.25
C LYS A 74 18.42 -29.57 11.75
N ALA A 75 18.59 -30.61 10.92
CA ALA A 75 18.77 -30.46 9.48
C ALA A 75 17.45 -30.01 8.82
N ARG A 76 16.33 -30.67 9.19
CA ARG A 76 15.00 -30.26 8.74
C ARG A 76 14.60 -28.89 9.28
N ILE A 77 14.83 -28.60 10.57
CA ILE A 77 14.55 -27.30 11.16
C ILE A 77 15.29 -26.18 10.40
N LYS A 78 16.60 -26.35 10.14
CA LYS A 78 17.37 -25.37 9.37
C LYS A 78 16.77 -25.16 7.98
N LYS A 79 16.52 -26.24 7.23
CA LYS A 79 15.94 -26.16 5.88
C LYS A 79 14.61 -25.40 5.88
N LEU A 80 13.70 -25.73 6.79
CA LEU A 80 12.39 -25.07 6.90
C LEU A 80 12.51 -23.60 7.32
N SER A 81 13.48 -23.26 8.18
CA SER A 81 13.78 -21.87 8.53
C SER A 81 14.35 -21.09 7.34
N ASP A 82 15.21 -21.69 6.52
CA ASP A 82 15.75 -21.07 5.30
C ASP A 82 14.61 -20.84 4.27
N GLU A 83 13.71 -21.81 4.10
CA GLU A 83 12.49 -21.68 3.27
C GLU A 83 11.58 -20.53 3.77
N GLN A 84 11.31 -20.47 5.08
CA GLN A 84 10.51 -19.42 5.72
C GLN A 84 11.13 -18.03 5.54
N VAL A 85 12.45 -17.90 5.75
CA VAL A 85 13.20 -16.65 5.53
C VAL A 85 13.10 -16.19 4.07
N THR A 86 13.16 -17.12 3.12
CA THR A 86 13.02 -16.83 1.69
C THR A 86 11.62 -16.32 1.34
N LEU A 87 10.57 -16.97 1.88
CA LEU A 87 9.18 -16.55 1.69
C LEU A 87 8.91 -15.15 2.25
N TYR A 88 9.42 -14.82 3.45
CA TYR A 88 9.30 -13.48 4.02
C TYR A 88 10.09 -12.42 3.22
N ASP A 89 11.24 -12.75 2.66
CA ASP A 89 12.02 -11.82 1.84
C ASP A 89 11.33 -11.51 0.50
N GLN A 90 10.80 -12.55 -0.16
CA GLN A 90 9.98 -12.41 -1.37
C GLN A 90 8.73 -11.56 -1.09
N ALA A 91 7.97 -11.89 -0.04
CA ALA A 91 6.79 -11.13 0.35
C ALA A 91 7.13 -9.66 0.67
N ALA A 92 8.27 -9.39 1.33
CA ALA A 92 8.73 -8.03 1.58
C ALA A 92 9.16 -7.28 0.30
N ALA A 93 9.65 -7.99 -0.73
CA ALA A 93 9.95 -7.40 -2.04
C ALA A 93 8.67 -7.07 -2.82
N ASP A 94 7.72 -8.00 -2.89
CA ASP A 94 6.40 -7.77 -3.50
C ASP A 94 5.66 -6.62 -2.82
N ALA A 95 5.76 -6.49 -1.48
CA ALA A 95 5.19 -5.37 -0.73
C ALA A 95 5.79 -4.00 -1.10
N ARG A 96 7.09 -3.93 -1.39
CA ARG A 96 7.72 -2.68 -1.89
C ARG A 96 7.21 -2.33 -3.29
N GLN A 97 7.14 -3.31 -4.19
CA GLN A 97 6.61 -3.11 -5.55
C GLN A 97 5.13 -2.69 -5.53
N ALA A 98 4.31 -3.28 -4.67
CA ALA A 98 2.91 -2.89 -4.48
C ALA A 98 2.79 -1.45 -3.96
N ALA A 99 3.63 -1.07 -2.98
CA ALA A 99 3.68 0.30 -2.49
C ALA A 99 4.08 1.31 -3.58
N GLU A 100 5.09 0.99 -4.39
CA GLU A 100 5.54 1.83 -5.51
C GLU A 100 4.43 2.04 -6.55
N LYS A 101 3.66 0.99 -6.86
CA LYS A 101 2.53 1.09 -7.80
C LYS A 101 1.40 1.95 -7.27
N TYR A 102 1.03 1.83 -6.00
CA TYR A 102 0.04 2.74 -5.39
C TYR A 102 0.54 4.19 -5.32
N ASP A 103 1.83 4.39 -5.04
CA ASP A 103 2.48 5.71 -4.99
C ASP A 103 2.68 6.35 -6.39
N GLN A 104 2.72 5.55 -7.45
CA GLN A 104 2.62 6.01 -8.83
C GLN A 104 1.18 6.36 -9.20
N ALA A 105 0.21 5.52 -8.81
CA ALA A 105 -1.21 5.75 -9.05
C ALA A 105 -1.71 7.04 -8.38
N SER A 106 -1.28 7.33 -7.14
CA SER A 106 -1.69 8.54 -6.40
C SER A 106 -1.15 9.86 -6.95
N LYS A 107 -0.21 9.81 -7.92
CA LYS A 107 0.32 11.00 -8.62
C LYS A 107 -0.43 11.35 -9.91
N LEU A 108 -1.37 10.50 -10.34
CA LEU A 108 -2.25 10.77 -11.47
C LEU A 108 -3.37 11.74 -11.05
N LYS A 109 -3.89 12.56 -11.96
CA LYS A 109 -4.95 13.52 -11.66
C LYS A 109 -6.31 12.82 -11.65
N VAL A 110 -6.57 12.13 -10.56
CA VAL A 110 -7.84 11.47 -10.24
C VAL A 110 -8.50 12.19 -9.05
N ASP A 111 -9.71 11.78 -8.69
CA ASP A 111 -10.44 12.33 -7.56
C ASP A 111 -9.60 12.35 -6.27
N ALA A 112 -9.71 13.44 -5.50
CA ALA A 112 -8.87 13.68 -4.32
C ALA A 112 -9.03 12.60 -3.23
N LYS A 113 -10.22 12.01 -3.05
CA LYS A 113 -10.42 10.90 -2.12
C LYS A 113 -9.78 9.61 -2.63
N TYR A 114 -9.78 9.41 -3.96
CA TYR A 114 -9.09 8.26 -4.54
C TYR A 114 -7.56 8.39 -4.40
N VAL A 115 -7.01 9.60 -4.59
CA VAL A 115 -5.61 9.90 -4.27
C VAL A 115 -5.28 9.61 -2.79
N GLU A 116 -6.14 10.01 -1.85
CA GLU A 116 -5.99 9.73 -0.42
C GLU A 116 -6.00 8.22 -0.13
N TYR A 117 -6.94 7.46 -0.72
CA TYR A 117 -6.99 6.01 -0.62
C TYR A 117 -5.73 5.33 -1.15
N LEU A 118 -5.25 5.73 -2.33
CA LEU A 118 -4.03 5.19 -2.94
C LEU A 118 -2.80 5.50 -2.07
N ASN A 119 -2.71 6.69 -1.49
CA ASN A 119 -1.64 7.05 -0.54
C ASN A 119 -1.71 6.23 0.77
N LEU A 120 -2.90 5.93 1.29
CA LEU A 120 -3.06 5.02 2.43
C LEU A 120 -2.65 3.58 2.07
N ARG A 121 -3.05 3.07 0.89
CA ARG A 121 -2.61 1.74 0.40
C ARG A 121 -1.09 1.67 0.21
N ALA A 122 -0.46 2.71 -0.30
CA ALA A 122 1.01 2.79 -0.41
C ALA A 122 1.69 2.75 0.96
N GLN A 123 1.17 3.47 1.96
CA GLN A 123 1.69 3.45 3.34
C GLN A 123 1.49 2.07 4.00
N TYR A 124 0.29 1.48 3.86
CA TYR A 124 -0.01 0.12 4.31
C TYR A 124 1.00 -0.88 3.75
N MET A 125 1.25 -0.89 2.44
CA MET A 125 2.20 -1.82 1.82
C MET A 125 3.65 -1.59 2.27
N ARG A 126 4.10 -0.34 2.46
CA ARG A 126 5.42 -0.03 3.04
C ARG A 126 5.58 -0.60 4.45
N LYS A 127 4.56 -0.44 5.30
CA LYS A 127 4.55 -0.98 6.67
C LYS A 127 4.43 -2.51 6.67
N HIS A 128 3.68 -3.09 5.73
CA HIS A 128 3.57 -4.54 5.59
C HIS A 128 4.91 -5.16 5.18
N GLY A 129 5.63 -4.56 4.23
CA GLY A 129 7.00 -4.96 3.88
C GLY A 129 7.97 -4.86 5.06
N ALA A 130 7.82 -3.84 5.92
CA ALA A 130 8.61 -3.72 7.15
C ALA A 130 8.25 -4.80 8.21
N HIS A 131 6.97 -5.14 8.35
CA HIS A 131 6.50 -6.23 9.19
C HIS A 131 7.07 -7.58 8.74
N LEU A 132 7.01 -7.88 7.44
CA LEU A 132 7.55 -9.10 6.84
C LEU A 132 9.08 -9.19 7.02
N ALA A 133 9.80 -8.08 6.87
CA ALA A 133 11.22 -8.02 7.19
C ALA A 133 11.51 -8.30 8.68
N ALA A 134 10.69 -7.79 9.62
CA ALA A 134 10.84 -8.09 11.04
C ALA A 134 10.51 -9.56 11.39
N LEU A 135 9.60 -10.20 10.65
CA LEU A 135 9.34 -11.65 10.76
C LEU A 135 10.50 -12.49 10.22
N LYS A 136 11.14 -12.05 9.13
CA LYS A 136 12.40 -12.65 8.64
C LYS A 136 13.51 -12.58 9.70
N ASP A 137 13.70 -11.41 10.31
CA ASP A 137 14.66 -11.22 11.41
C ASP A 137 14.33 -12.15 12.61
N LEU A 138 13.04 -12.30 12.95
CA LEU A 138 12.57 -13.18 14.02
C LEU A 138 12.82 -14.67 13.70
N ALA A 139 12.58 -15.12 12.47
CA ALA A 139 12.86 -16.48 12.00
C ALA A 139 14.37 -16.80 12.11
N ALA A 140 15.23 -15.89 11.64
CA ALA A 140 16.67 -16.02 11.78
C ALA A 140 17.12 -16.06 13.25
N ALA A 141 16.57 -15.20 14.11
CA ALA A 141 16.89 -15.17 15.54
C ALA A 141 16.46 -16.45 16.28
N ARG A 142 15.32 -17.06 15.90
CA ARG A 142 14.87 -18.38 16.41
C ARG A 142 15.88 -19.48 16.05
N LEU A 143 16.34 -19.52 14.80
CA LEU A 143 17.33 -20.48 14.34
C LEU A 143 18.70 -20.26 15.02
N GLU A 144 19.12 -19.01 15.24
CA GLU A 144 20.32 -18.68 16.01
C GLU A 144 20.19 -19.20 17.46
N ALA A 145 19.06 -18.94 18.13
CA ALA A 145 18.80 -19.39 19.50
C ALA A 145 18.74 -20.93 19.63
N ALA A 146 18.24 -21.64 18.62
CA ALA A 146 18.22 -23.10 18.59
C ALA A 146 19.63 -23.72 18.45
N ASN A 147 20.53 -23.04 17.74
CA ASN A 147 21.92 -23.49 17.53
C ASN A 147 22.87 -23.03 18.65
N LYS A 148 22.66 -21.83 19.20
CA LYS A 148 23.49 -21.17 20.22
C LYS A 148 22.56 -20.57 21.31
N PRO A 149 22.01 -21.42 22.19
CA PRO A 149 21.14 -20.94 23.27
C PRO A 149 21.92 -20.11 24.29
N GLY A 150 21.42 -18.92 24.62
CA GLY A 150 22.03 -18.03 25.60
C GLY A 150 21.20 -16.78 25.82
N LYS A 151 21.64 -15.89 26.72
CA LYS A 151 20.92 -14.62 26.99
C LYS A 151 20.83 -13.77 25.72
N ALA A 152 21.95 -13.56 25.02
CA ALA A 152 22.01 -12.72 23.82
C ALA A 152 21.08 -13.19 22.68
N SER A 153 20.94 -14.49 22.45
CA SER A 153 20.03 -15.00 21.41
C SER A 153 18.55 -14.92 21.82
N ARG A 154 18.22 -15.05 23.10
CA ARG A 154 16.88 -14.77 23.64
C ARG A 154 16.51 -13.29 23.58
N ASP A 155 17.46 -12.40 23.89
CA ASP A 155 17.26 -10.95 23.83
C ASP A 155 16.95 -10.52 22.38
N LYS A 156 17.76 -10.96 21.40
CA LYS A 156 17.50 -10.77 19.95
C LYS A 156 16.12 -11.25 19.52
N GLN A 157 15.73 -12.47 19.92
CA GLN A 157 14.43 -13.04 19.58
C GLN A 157 13.27 -12.22 20.18
N THR A 158 13.44 -11.71 21.40
CA THR A 158 12.44 -10.87 22.08
C THR A 158 12.30 -9.51 21.38
N GLU A 159 13.41 -8.87 21.03
CA GLU A 159 13.43 -7.60 20.30
C GLU A 159 12.75 -7.74 18.92
N ALA A 160 13.14 -8.75 18.14
CA ALA A 160 12.55 -9.03 16.83
C ALA A 160 11.03 -9.28 16.93
N LYS A 161 10.59 -10.04 17.95
CA LYS A 161 9.16 -10.29 18.21
C LYS A 161 8.42 -9.00 18.57
N GLN A 162 8.97 -8.16 19.45
CA GLN A 162 8.36 -6.88 19.83
C GLN A 162 8.26 -5.93 18.63
N ARG A 163 9.29 -5.89 17.78
CA ARG A 163 9.30 -5.11 16.53
C ARG A 163 8.23 -5.60 15.56
N ALA A 164 8.10 -6.91 15.35
CA ALA A 164 7.08 -7.50 14.50
C ALA A 164 5.65 -7.20 15.01
N GLU A 165 5.37 -7.42 16.30
CA GLU A 165 4.06 -7.14 16.90
C GLU A 165 3.67 -5.65 16.83
N ARG A 166 4.62 -4.73 17.01
CA ARG A 166 4.37 -3.28 16.83
C ARG A 166 4.03 -2.97 15.38
N LEU A 167 4.81 -3.49 14.43
CA LEU A 167 4.58 -3.27 13.01
C LEU A 167 3.26 -3.91 12.53
N ARG A 168 2.84 -5.05 13.07
CA ARG A 168 1.54 -5.65 12.75
C ARG A 168 0.40 -4.69 13.11
N LYS A 169 0.43 -4.07 14.29
CA LYS A 169 -0.58 -3.07 14.68
C LYS A 169 -0.62 -1.87 13.74
N GLU A 170 0.55 -1.32 13.39
CA GLU A 170 0.63 -0.22 12.41
C GLU A 170 0.07 -0.61 11.02
N VAL A 171 0.23 -1.88 10.61
CA VAL A 171 -0.33 -2.44 9.38
C VAL A 171 -1.84 -2.62 9.49
N ASP A 172 -2.34 -3.17 10.60
CA ASP A 172 -3.76 -3.36 10.88
C ASP A 172 -4.51 -2.01 10.91
N ASP A 173 -3.94 -0.99 11.57
CA ASP A 173 -4.49 0.36 11.66
C ASP A 173 -4.57 1.05 10.29
N LEU A 174 -3.51 0.97 9.48
CA LEU A 174 -3.49 1.52 8.12
C LEU A 174 -4.45 0.78 7.19
N LYS A 175 -4.58 -0.54 7.35
CA LYS A 175 -5.56 -1.34 6.62
C LYS A 175 -6.99 -0.92 6.97
N ALA A 176 -7.30 -0.77 8.26
CA ALA A 176 -8.62 -0.33 8.71
C ALA A 176 -8.98 1.07 8.17
N GLN A 177 -8.02 2.00 8.11
CA GLN A 177 -8.19 3.32 7.51
C GLN A 177 -8.46 3.24 6.00
N ALA A 178 -7.65 2.47 5.26
CA ALA A 178 -7.83 2.29 3.81
C ALA A 178 -9.17 1.59 3.47
N ASP A 179 -9.53 0.53 4.19
CA ASP A 179 -10.78 -0.21 4.02
C ASP A 179 -12.00 0.66 4.39
N LYS A 180 -11.88 1.57 5.37
CA LYS A 180 -12.93 2.55 5.69
C LYS A 180 -13.11 3.55 4.56
N LEU A 181 -12.02 4.17 4.09
CA LEU A 181 -12.07 5.17 3.02
C LEU A 181 -12.59 4.54 1.70
N GLN A 182 -12.23 3.29 1.41
CA GLN A 182 -12.78 2.54 0.27
C GLN A 182 -14.31 2.40 0.33
N LYS A 183 -14.87 2.17 1.52
CA LYS A 183 -16.34 2.10 1.73
C LYS A 183 -17.00 3.46 1.56
N GLU A 184 -16.37 4.54 2.04
CA GLU A 184 -16.88 5.91 1.87
C GLU A 184 -16.83 6.40 0.41
N ILE A 185 -15.87 5.90 -0.37
CA ILE A 185 -15.73 6.11 -1.81
C ILE A 185 -16.78 5.29 -2.60
N GLY A 186 -17.04 4.06 -2.18
CA GLY A 186 -17.93 3.12 -2.85
C GLY A 186 -17.37 2.57 -4.16
N ASP A 187 -18.24 2.19 -5.08
CA ASP A 187 -17.84 1.59 -6.37
C ASP A 187 -17.40 2.61 -7.43
N LYS A 188 -17.39 3.92 -7.10
CA LYS A 188 -17.14 5.04 -8.05
C LYS A 188 -15.85 4.94 -8.84
N PHE A 189 -14.82 4.28 -8.31
CA PHE A 189 -13.53 4.08 -8.98
C PHE A 189 -13.23 2.61 -9.30
N LYS A 190 -14.19 1.69 -9.08
CA LYS A 190 -14.10 0.32 -9.60
C LYS A 190 -14.55 0.32 -11.06
N THR A 191 -13.66 0.72 -11.97
CA THR A 191 -13.89 0.54 -13.43
C THR A 191 -14.22 -0.92 -13.76
N ASP A 192 -14.99 -1.14 -14.83
CA ASP A 192 -15.72 -2.36 -15.21
C ASP A 192 -14.92 -3.69 -15.37
N ASN A 193 -13.64 -3.73 -14.98
CA ASN A 193 -12.84 -4.96 -14.88
C ASN A 193 -13.47 -6.02 -13.95
N ALA A 194 -14.39 -5.65 -13.05
CA ALA A 194 -15.21 -6.61 -12.32
C ALA A 194 -16.01 -7.53 -13.26
N ASN A 195 -16.54 -7.00 -14.37
CA ASN A 195 -17.25 -7.77 -15.39
C ASN A 195 -16.28 -8.55 -16.30
N ALA A 196 -15.07 -8.02 -16.54
CA ALA A 196 -14.05 -8.74 -17.31
C ALA A 196 -13.57 -10.02 -16.60
N ASN A 197 -13.31 -9.97 -15.29
CA ASN A 197 -12.93 -11.15 -14.51
C ASN A 197 -14.11 -12.10 -14.24
N ALA A 198 -15.34 -11.59 -14.14
CA ALA A 198 -16.53 -12.44 -14.06
C ALA A 198 -16.70 -13.30 -15.34
N ASN A 199 -16.54 -12.69 -16.53
CA ASN A 199 -16.59 -13.42 -17.81
C ASN A 199 -15.42 -14.40 -18.00
N ALA A 200 -14.20 -14.04 -17.58
CA ALA A 200 -13.05 -14.93 -17.66
C ALA A 200 -13.24 -16.23 -16.83
N ASN A 201 -13.89 -16.13 -15.66
CA ASN A 201 -14.18 -17.27 -14.79
C ASN A 201 -15.44 -18.06 -15.21
N ALA A 202 -16.31 -17.47 -16.04
CA ALA A 202 -17.43 -18.17 -16.67
C ALA A 202 -16.97 -19.07 -17.83
N ASN A 203 -16.11 -18.55 -18.72
CA ASN A 203 -15.56 -19.31 -19.86
C ASN A 203 -14.52 -20.38 -19.46
N ALA A 204 -14.03 -20.38 -18.22
CA ALA A 204 -13.15 -21.43 -17.68
C ALA A 204 -13.91 -22.65 -17.10
N LYS A 205 -15.26 -22.63 -17.17
CA LYS A 205 -16.14 -23.68 -16.64
C LYS A 205 -17.06 -24.32 -17.70
N SER A 206 -16.80 -24.02 -18.98
CA SER A 206 -17.41 -24.61 -20.16
C SER A 206 -16.40 -25.46 -20.92
#